data_AF-A0A1L9U7S8-F1
#
_entry.id   AF-A0A1L9U7S8-F1
#
_cell.length_a   1.000
_cell.length_b   1.000
_cell.length_c   1.000
_cell.angle_alpha   90.00
_cell.angle_beta   90.00
_cell.angle_gamma   90.00
#
_symmetry.space_group_name_H-M   'P 1'
#
loop_
_entity.id
_entity.type
_entity.pdbx_description
1 polymer ?
#
loop_
_entity_poly.entity_id
_entity_poly.type
_entity_poly.pdbx_seq_one_letter_code
_entity_poly.pdbx_strand_id
1 'polypeptide(L)'
;MSKQLKSKQCRCSNQLDSIRPNSQNPVLPSLSGSEYRRVNMVFSSTSKNIYLREEQGALFLCATCKIGKFPALDLDLESWIYNEINLDQCLGLSSDGKFDITNSISNTYGAWIPIIKPGTLYLKGTVLNITLCDDLGGHDLSICLDVVIENELGFLIWKPPPNDIYSSVVGLKLDPNTAVLSGYCLGNDGRLHYSELPLDDHIGADNGIIKREKNGHFLSSGKASNVHLGTDWWVWADIRFNDGRWNTGCGIQFGKYVHIEDGKFIMDDPPDIFALRGPILRFLEDIPLMGYGVALIDKLEGDDDEAKRAVAECTYSTLITAGAVVGFALTGPIGASIGSAFGTMLGLEAKAGIGLSINDPNMRNQVASISVWQMLTQVALIALALPMDMVVAGLTEGLTEGVFEDGILGRALQTAISRGDEALSVYGLKTVGIDEAKK
;
A
#
# COMPACT_ATOMS: atom_id res chain seq x y z
N MET A 1 -5.61 -64.17 55.76
CA MET A 1 -4.96 -65.33 55.11
C MET A 1 -3.98 -64.78 54.07
N SER A 2 -2.69 -64.82 54.40
CA SER A 2 -1.57 -64.31 53.60
C SER A 2 -1.26 -65.25 52.43
N LYS A 3 -1.09 -64.70 51.22
CA LYS A 3 -0.42 -65.38 50.10
C LYS A 3 0.43 -64.39 49.28
N GLN A 4 1.74 -64.51 49.50
CA GLN A 4 2.88 -64.39 48.59
C GLN A 4 2.79 -63.47 47.37
N LEU A 5 3.63 -62.43 47.37
CA LEU A 5 4.16 -61.80 46.15
C LEU A 5 5.67 -62.05 46.08
N LYS A 6 6.07 -62.76 45.01
CA LYS A 6 7.46 -63.05 44.66
C LYS A 6 8.11 -61.82 44.04
N SER A 7 9.32 -61.55 44.52
CA SER A 7 10.27 -60.62 43.94
C SER A 7 10.79 -61.12 42.59
N LYS A 8 10.95 -60.19 41.64
CA LYS A 8 11.97 -60.29 40.59
C LYS A 8 12.67 -58.94 40.48
N GLN A 9 13.97 -59.01 40.65
CA GLN A 9 14.94 -57.92 40.64
C GLN A 9 15.79 -58.11 39.38
N CYS A 10 15.94 -57.08 38.56
CA CYS A 10 17.05 -56.93 37.60
C CYS A 10 17.13 -55.44 37.22
N ARG A 11 17.98 -54.68 37.92
CA ARG A 11 19.39 -54.32 37.62
C ARG A 11 19.54 -53.26 36.52
N CYS A 12 20.10 -52.15 36.99
CA CYS A 12 20.46 -50.92 36.30
C CYS A 12 21.64 -51.05 35.33
N SER A 13 21.66 -50.16 34.35
CA SER A 13 22.85 -49.48 33.79
C SER A 13 22.33 -48.17 33.16
N ASN A 14 22.40 -47.01 33.81
CA ASN A 14 23.52 -46.06 33.97
C ASN A 14 24.07 -45.44 32.66
N GLN A 15 24.06 -44.09 32.67
CA GLN A 15 24.89 -43.11 31.95
C GLN A 15 24.51 -42.78 30.49
N LEU A 16 24.51 -41.53 30.02
CA LEU A 16 24.84 -40.21 30.60
C LEU A 16 24.30 -39.12 29.64
N ASP A 17 23.61 -38.14 30.23
CA ASP A 17 23.60 -36.69 30.02
C ASP A 17 23.81 -35.98 28.65
N SER A 18 23.08 -34.85 28.61
CA SER A 18 23.23 -33.66 27.75
C SER A 18 22.64 -33.82 26.34
N ILE A 19 21.64 -33.05 25.90
CA ILE A 19 21.43 -31.60 26.01
C ILE A 19 19.92 -31.34 26.10
N ARG A 20 19.45 -30.71 27.19
CA ARG A 20 18.15 -30.03 27.21
C ARG A 20 18.37 -28.59 26.74
N PRO A 21 17.69 -28.09 25.70
CA PRO A 21 17.62 -26.65 25.53
C PRO A 21 16.68 -26.08 26.58
N ASN A 22 17.25 -25.27 27.46
CA ASN A 22 16.56 -24.39 28.40
C ASN A 22 15.46 -23.59 27.69
N SER A 23 14.19 -23.94 27.91
CA SER A 23 13.04 -23.11 27.57
C SER A 23 12.72 -22.15 28.72
N GLN A 24 13.69 -21.31 29.06
CA GLN A 24 13.50 -20.16 29.95
C GLN A 24 14.32 -18.99 29.39
N ASN A 25 13.97 -18.55 28.19
CA ASN A 25 14.13 -17.14 27.87
C ASN A 25 12.82 -16.46 28.31
N PRO A 26 12.88 -15.37 29.10
CA PRO A 26 11.70 -14.54 29.25
C PRO A 26 11.31 -14.11 27.83
N VAL A 27 10.11 -14.49 27.43
CA VAL A 27 9.48 -13.92 26.24
C VAL A 27 9.39 -12.43 26.54
N LEU A 28 10.35 -11.67 26.00
CA LEU A 28 10.19 -10.23 25.82
C LEU A 28 8.86 -10.07 25.07
N PRO A 29 7.91 -9.25 25.56
CA PRO A 29 6.74 -8.95 24.77
C PRO A 29 7.23 -8.40 23.44
N SER A 30 6.93 -9.09 22.34
CA SER A 30 7.23 -8.61 21.00
C SER A 30 6.47 -7.31 20.82
N LEU A 31 7.18 -6.19 20.92
CA LEU A 31 6.68 -4.82 20.86
C LEU A 31 6.11 -4.42 19.48
N SER A 32 5.95 -5.35 18.52
CA SER A 32 5.45 -5.03 17.17
C SER A 32 3.93 -5.04 17.04
N GLY A 33 3.18 -5.48 18.08
CA GLY A 33 1.72 -5.32 18.15
C GLY A 33 1.24 -4.17 19.04
N SER A 34 2.11 -3.63 19.90
CA SER A 34 1.75 -2.60 20.87
C SER A 34 1.82 -1.17 20.33
N GLU A 35 2.59 -0.91 19.27
CA GLU A 35 2.59 0.43 18.64
C GLU A 35 1.24 0.78 17.99
N TYR A 36 0.47 -0.23 17.55
CA TYR A 36 -0.87 -0.03 16.99
C TYR A 36 -1.97 0.05 18.04
N ARG A 37 -1.68 -0.31 19.29
CA ARG A 37 -2.65 -0.24 20.39
C ARG A 37 -2.29 0.90 21.34
N ARG A 38 -2.28 2.14 20.83
CA ARG A 38 -2.84 3.19 21.70
C ARG A 38 -4.25 2.72 21.97
N VAL A 39 -4.51 2.32 23.22
CA VAL A 39 -5.88 2.12 23.68
C VAL A 39 -6.51 3.49 23.55
N ASN A 40 -7.11 3.78 22.39
CA ASN A 40 -7.90 4.99 22.23
C ASN A 40 -8.98 4.85 23.29
N MET A 41 -8.90 5.73 24.28
CA MET A 41 -9.89 5.73 25.33
C MET A 41 -11.20 6.11 24.66
N VAL A 42 -12.16 5.19 24.73
CA VAL A 42 -13.51 5.38 24.22
C VAL A 42 -14.08 6.69 24.79
N PHE A 43 -14.72 7.54 23.98
CA PHE A 43 -15.10 8.88 24.45
C PHE A 43 -16.02 8.81 25.67
N SER A 44 -16.92 7.81 25.75
CA SER A 44 -17.75 7.57 26.94
C SER A 44 -16.98 7.41 28.25
N SER A 45 -15.74 6.90 28.20
CA SER A 45 -14.89 6.72 29.38
C SER A 45 -14.15 8.00 29.80
N THR A 46 -14.06 8.98 28.91
CA THR A 46 -13.32 10.23 29.12
C THR A 46 -14.19 11.49 28.98
N SER A 47 -15.51 11.30 28.86
CA SER A 47 -16.49 12.37 28.75
C SER A 47 -17.64 12.17 29.74
N LYS A 48 -18.25 13.27 30.19
CA LYS A 48 -19.41 13.27 31.10
C LYS A 48 -20.41 14.33 30.67
N ASN A 49 -21.63 14.28 31.22
CA ASN A 49 -22.73 15.17 30.82
C ASN A 49 -22.95 15.14 29.30
N ILE A 50 -23.09 13.95 28.74
CA ILE A 50 -23.27 13.73 27.30
C ILE A 50 -24.74 13.94 26.96
N TYR A 51 -25.06 14.84 26.03
CA TYR A 51 -26.42 15.12 25.57
C TYR A 51 -26.44 15.61 24.12
N LEU A 52 -27.62 15.63 23.51
CA LEU A 52 -27.84 16.22 22.20
C LEU A 52 -28.39 17.64 22.33
N ARG A 53 -27.93 18.54 21.48
CA ARG A 53 -28.49 19.88 21.32
C ARG A 53 -28.89 20.08 19.87
N GLU A 54 -30.11 20.53 19.65
CA GLU A 54 -30.57 21.01 18.35
C GLU A 54 -30.39 22.54 18.29
N GLU A 55 -29.71 23.03 17.26
CA GLU A 55 -29.49 24.46 17.05
C GLU A 55 -29.53 24.79 15.56
N GLN A 56 -30.42 25.70 15.16
CA GLN A 56 -30.58 26.15 13.76
C GLN A 56 -30.83 25.00 12.77
N GLY A 57 -31.49 23.93 13.21
CA GLY A 57 -31.78 22.75 12.39
C GLY A 57 -30.60 21.77 12.27
N ALA A 58 -29.48 22.03 12.94
CA ALA A 58 -28.34 21.13 13.03
C ALA A 58 -28.32 20.36 14.36
N LEU A 59 -27.78 19.15 14.33
CA LEU A 59 -27.70 18.25 15.48
C LEU A 59 -26.29 18.20 16.06
N PHE A 60 -26.13 18.64 17.31
CA PHE A 60 -24.85 18.62 18.01
C PHE A 60 -24.81 17.56 19.11
N LEU A 61 -23.69 16.85 19.21
CA LEU A 61 -23.33 16.07 20.39
C LEU A 61 -22.50 16.94 21.32
N CYS A 62 -22.98 17.15 22.54
CA CYS A 62 -22.34 17.97 23.55
C CYS A 62 -21.83 17.09 24.68
N ALA A 63 -20.61 17.34 25.17
CA ALA A 63 -20.08 16.67 26.34
C ALA A 63 -19.05 17.52 27.09
N THR A 64 -18.84 17.22 28.38
CA THR A 64 -17.69 17.71 29.12
C THR A 64 -16.57 16.66 29.05
N CYS A 65 -15.47 16.98 28.39
CA CYS A 65 -14.41 16.05 28.03
C CYS A 65 -13.17 16.25 28.92
N LYS A 66 -12.52 15.16 29.33
CA LYS A 66 -11.27 15.20 30.11
C LYS A 66 -10.12 15.60 29.19
N ILE A 67 -9.33 16.59 29.60
CA ILE A 67 -8.06 16.91 28.94
C ILE A 67 -7.06 15.82 29.35
N GLY A 68 -6.60 15.02 28.39
CA GLY A 68 -5.62 13.97 28.66
C GLY A 68 -4.28 14.54 29.15
N LYS A 69 -3.40 13.69 29.70
CA LYS A 69 -2.04 14.10 30.03
C LYS A 69 -1.30 14.47 28.76
N PHE A 70 -0.64 15.63 28.74
CA PHE A 70 0.33 15.97 27.71
C PHE A 70 1.69 15.35 28.08
N PRO A 71 2.17 14.31 27.38
CA PRO A 71 3.41 13.64 27.75
C PRO A 71 4.62 14.57 27.68
N ALA A 72 4.56 15.57 26.80
CA ALA A 72 5.64 16.52 26.58
C ALA A 72 5.79 17.56 27.70
N LEU A 73 4.75 17.77 28.52
CA LEU A 73 4.73 18.86 29.51
C LEU A 73 4.64 18.37 30.95
N ASP A 74 4.45 17.06 31.19
CA ASP A 74 4.23 16.46 32.52
C ASP A 74 3.21 17.23 33.39
N LEU A 75 2.26 17.88 32.72
CA LEU A 75 1.18 18.62 33.35
C LEU A 75 -0.04 17.71 33.41
N ASP A 76 -0.35 17.24 34.62
CA ASP A 76 -1.63 16.61 34.94
C ASP A 76 -2.72 17.67 35.02
N LEU A 77 -3.18 18.12 33.86
CA LEU A 77 -4.38 18.93 33.75
C LEU A 77 -5.57 17.98 33.87
N GLU A 78 -5.94 17.58 35.09
CA GLU A 78 -7.23 16.92 35.37
C GLU A 78 -8.44 17.87 35.18
N SER A 79 -8.31 18.79 34.24
CA SER A 79 -9.36 19.71 33.85
C SER A 79 -10.33 19.02 32.89
N TRP A 80 -11.56 19.50 32.96
CA TRP A 80 -12.66 19.07 32.14
C TRP A 80 -13.12 20.28 31.34
N ILE A 81 -13.22 20.15 30.03
CA ILE A 81 -13.64 21.24 29.14
C ILE A 81 -14.94 20.87 28.45
N TYR A 82 -15.83 21.84 28.31
CA TYR A 82 -17.03 21.66 27.50
C TYR A 82 -16.65 21.64 26.02
N ASN A 83 -17.18 20.68 25.28
CA ASN A 83 -16.96 20.55 23.85
C ASN A 83 -18.23 20.04 23.15
N GLU A 84 -18.36 20.34 21.88
CA GLU A 84 -19.47 19.92 21.05
C GLU A 84 -19.01 19.62 19.62
N ILE A 85 -19.65 18.66 18.98
CA ILE A 85 -19.40 18.29 17.59
C ILE A 85 -20.72 18.20 16.82
N ASN A 86 -20.72 18.69 15.59
CA ASN A 86 -21.89 18.64 14.72
C ASN A 86 -22.02 17.23 14.11
N LEU A 87 -23.03 16.46 14.54
CA LEU A 87 -23.27 15.10 14.04
C LEU A 87 -23.73 15.06 12.59
N ASP A 88 -24.31 16.13 12.06
CA ASP A 88 -24.60 16.25 10.63
C ASP A 88 -23.31 16.21 9.79
N GLN A 89 -22.17 16.60 10.34
CA GLN A 89 -20.90 16.54 9.62
C GLN A 89 -20.20 15.18 9.75
N CYS A 90 -20.68 14.32 10.64
CA CYS A 90 -19.99 13.10 11.08
C CYS A 90 -20.71 11.81 10.70
N LEU A 91 -22.04 11.86 10.57
CA LEU A 91 -22.89 10.71 10.29
C LEU A 91 -23.71 10.99 9.05
N GLY A 92 -23.63 10.11 8.06
CA GLY A 92 -24.48 10.10 6.88
C GLY A 92 -25.65 9.13 6.98
N LEU A 93 -26.55 9.22 5.99
CA LEU A 93 -27.60 8.25 5.75
C LEU A 93 -27.42 7.69 4.34
N SER A 94 -27.28 6.37 4.23
CA SER A 94 -27.21 5.67 2.96
C SER A 94 -28.57 5.64 2.26
N SER A 95 -28.58 5.36 0.96
CA SER A 95 -29.81 5.28 0.16
C SER A 95 -30.78 4.17 0.59
N ASP A 96 -30.29 3.14 1.31
CA ASP A 96 -31.10 2.07 1.89
C ASP A 96 -31.58 2.38 3.33
N GLY A 97 -31.40 3.62 3.79
CA GLY A 97 -31.91 4.09 5.08
C GLY A 97 -31.11 3.58 6.28
N LYS A 98 -29.83 3.24 6.10
CA LYS A 98 -28.91 2.90 7.20
C LYS A 98 -27.99 4.09 7.49
N PHE A 99 -27.33 4.05 8.64
CA PHE A 99 -26.22 4.98 8.89
C PHE A 99 -25.11 4.76 7.85
N ASP A 100 -24.37 5.82 7.54
CA ASP A 100 -23.11 5.76 6.81
C ASP A 100 -22.07 6.52 7.64
N ILE A 101 -21.10 5.81 8.20
CA ILE A 101 -20.03 6.37 9.03
C ILE A 101 -18.76 6.68 8.24
N THR A 102 -18.75 6.44 6.93
CA THR A 102 -17.60 6.72 6.06
C THR A 102 -17.72 8.07 5.40
N ASN A 103 -18.95 8.47 5.07
CA ASN A 103 -19.23 9.77 4.49
C ASN A 103 -19.79 10.72 5.54
N SER A 104 -18.91 11.62 5.99
CA SER A 104 -19.30 12.96 6.42
C SER A 104 -20.23 13.56 5.36
N ILE A 105 -21.42 14.05 5.75
CA ILE A 105 -22.48 14.47 4.81
C ILE A 105 -21.91 15.42 3.76
N SER A 106 -21.64 14.89 2.58
CA SER A 106 -21.65 15.63 1.34
C SER A 106 -22.87 15.17 0.54
N ASN A 107 -23.90 16.02 0.58
CA ASN A 107 -24.78 16.33 -0.55
C ASN A 107 -26.19 15.74 -0.68
N THR A 108 -26.66 14.74 0.07
CA THR A 108 -28.02 14.20 -0.22
C THR A 108 -29.17 14.86 0.56
N TYR A 109 -29.06 15.06 1.88
CA TYR A 109 -30.20 15.51 2.72
C TYR A 109 -29.94 16.76 3.60
N GLY A 110 -28.71 17.27 3.64
CA GLY A 110 -28.37 18.55 4.27
C GLY A 110 -28.33 18.59 5.80
N ALA A 111 -29.27 17.93 6.51
CA ALA A 111 -29.31 17.84 7.97
C ALA A 111 -30.12 16.62 8.46
N TRP A 112 -29.86 16.11 9.66
CA TRP A 112 -30.60 15.00 10.28
C TRP A 112 -32.02 15.41 10.72
N ILE A 113 -32.20 16.62 11.25
CA ILE A 113 -33.47 17.04 11.86
C ILE A 113 -34.68 16.91 10.92
N PRO A 114 -34.63 17.32 9.63
CA PRO A 114 -35.78 17.20 8.73
C PRO A 114 -36.20 15.76 8.39
N ILE A 115 -35.29 14.80 8.51
CA ILE A 115 -35.52 13.39 8.12
C ILE A 115 -35.84 12.49 9.32
N ILE A 116 -35.80 13.01 10.55
CA ILE A 116 -36.14 12.29 11.77
C ILE A 116 -37.58 12.56 12.15
N LYS A 117 -38.30 11.51 12.56
CA LYS A 117 -39.65 11.61 13.12
C LYS A 117 -39.62 12.39 14.44
N PRO A 118 -40.41 13.47 14.58
CA PRO A 118 -40.40 14.29 15.80
C PRO A 118 -40.61 13.48 17.08
N GLY A 119 -39.78 13.73 18.10
CA GLY A 119 -39.85 13.07 19.40
C GLY A 119 -39.20 11.68 19.49
N THR A 120 -38.56 11.20 18.42
CA THR A 120 -37.89 9.88 18.40
C THR A 120 -36.36 9.97 18.56
N LEU A 121 -35.79 11.17 18.43
CA LEU A 121 -34.38 11.42 18.63
C LEU A 121 -34.04 11.42 20.14
N TYR A 122 -33.24 10.47 20.58
CA TYR A 122 -32.71 10.47 21.95
C TYR A 122 -31.37 9.73 22.07
N LEU A 123 -30.60 10.10 23.09
CA LEU A 123 -29.42 9.36 23.54
C LEU A 123 -29.76 8.46 24.73
N LYS A 124 -29.31 7.20 24.67
CA LYS A 124 -29.30 6.29 25.81
C LYS A 124 -27.85 5.91 26.11
N GLY A 125 -27.22 6.64 27.04
CA GLY A 125 -25.78 6.59 27.21
C GLY A 125 -25.09 7.19 25.99
N THR A 126 -24.26 6.41 25.29
CA THR A 126 -23.61 6.79 24.03
C THR A 126 -24.29 6.23 22.79
N VAL A 127 -25.44 5.57 22.95
CA VAL A 127 -26.22 5.04 21.82
C VAL A 127 -27.22 6.10 21.36
N LEU A 128 -27.01 6.62 20.15
CA LEU A 128 -27.95 7.47 19.44
C LEU A 128 -29.08 6.61 18.89
N ASN A 129 -30.33 6.98 19.17
CA ASN A 129 -31.52 6.33 18.65
C ASN A 129 -32.35 7.38 17.90
N ILE A 130 -32.81 7.03 16.70
CA ILE A 130 -33.67 7.85 15.86
C ILE A 130 -34.69 6.96 15.15
N THR A 131 -35.86 7.51 14.82
CA THR A 131 -36.78 6.90 13.86
C THR A 131 -36.83 7.81 12.65
N LEU A 132 -36.62 7.27 11.45
CA LEU A 132 -36.75 8.05 10.22
C LEU A 132 -38.21 8.48 9.98
N CYS A 133 -38.43 9.53 9.19
CA CYS A 133 -39.77 9.89 8.74
C CYS A 133 -40.38 8.81 7.84
N ASP A 134 -41.71 8.80 7.72
CA ASP A 134 -42.45 7.74 7.01
C ASP A 134 -42.09 7.70 5.50
N ASP A 135 -41.71 8.85 4.92
CA ASP A 135 -41.23 8.97 3.52
C ASP A 135 -39.91 8.22 3.26
N LEU A 136 -39.14 7.96 4.33
CA LEU A 136 -37.91 7.17 4.32
C LEU A 136 -38.11 5.77 4.95
N GLY A 137 -39.37 5.32 5.03
CA GLY A 137 -39.74 3.98 5.49
C GLY A 137 -40.06 3.86 6.99
N GLY A 138 -39.88 4.93 7.78
CA GLY A 138 -40.26 4.93 9.20
C GLY A 138 -39.44 3.96 10.08
N HIS A 139 -38.21 3.64 9.66
CA HIS A 139 -37.36 2.66 10.34
C HIS A 139 -36.66 3.23 11.57
N ASP A 140 -36.56 2.41 12.62
CA ASP A 140 -35.75 2.71 13.80
C ASP A 140 -34.28 2.42 13.52
N LEU A 141 -33.43 3.40 13.81
CA LEU A 141 -31.98 3.31 13.69
C LEU A 141 -31.32 3.57 15.03
N SER A 142 -30.24 2.84 15.29
CA SER A 142 -29.41 3.04 16.46
C SER A 142 -27.94 2.87 16.10
N ILE A 143 -27.09 3.75 16.64
CA ILE A 143 -25.63 3.64 16.51
C ILE A 143 -24.95 3.99 17.84
N CYS A 144 -23.92 3.23 18.19
CA CYS A 144 -23.08 3.56 19.32
C CYS A 144 -22.05 4.60 18.88
N LEU A 145 -22.13 5.82 19.42
CA LEU A 145 -21.23 6.91 19.04
C LEU A 145 -19.77 6.63 19.41
N ASP A 146 -19.53 5.70 20.35
CA ASP A 146 -18.18 5.28 20.77
C ASP A 146 -17.39 4.64 19.63
N VAL A 147 -18.07 4.26 18.55
CA VAL A 147 -17.48 3.69 17.34
C VAL A 147 -16.81 4.76 16.47
N VAL A 148 -17.30 6.00 16.49
CA VAL A 148 -16.92 7.04 15.52
C VAL A 148 -16.52 8.38 16.15
N ILE A 149 -16.78 8.56 17.45
CA ILE A 149 -16.41 9.76 18.20
C ILE A 149 -15.30 9.39 19.19
N GLU A 150 -14.21 10.15 19.15
CA GLU A 150 -13.14 10.08 20.13
C GLU A 150 -13.04 11.39 20.93
N ASN A 151 -12.56 11.31 22.16
CA ASN A 151 -12.12 12.49 22.90
C ASN A 151 -10.59 12.61 22.77
N GLU A 152 -10.14 13.54 21.94
CA GLU A 152 -8.73 13.88 21.79
C GLU A 152 -8.43 15.14 22.61
N LEU A 153 -7.81 14.95 23.77
CA LEU A 153 -7.30 16.04 24.62
C LEU A 153 -8.38 17.07 25.01
N GLY A 154 -9.61 16.62 25.26
CA GLY A 154 -10.74 17.47 25.62
C GLY A 154 -11.60 17.91 24.43
N PHE A 155 -11.24 17.53 23.20
CA PHE A 155 -11.99 17.84 21.99
C PHE A 155 -12.72 16.59 21.50
N LEU A 156 -14.03 16.72 21.24
CA LEU A 156 -14.76 15.68 20.53
C LEU A 156 -14.37 15.75 19.07
N ILE A 157 -13.84 14.66 18.54
CA ILE A 157 -13.48 14.54 17.13
C ILE A 157 -14.21 13.36 16.52
N TRP A 158 -14.59 13.49 15.26
CA TRP A 158 -15.02 12.36 14.47
C TRP A 158 -13.80 11.66 13.89
N LYS A 159 -13.79 10.34 14.04
CA LYS A 159 -12.77 9.48 13.49
C LYS A 159 -13.46 8.26 12.89
N PRO A 160 -13.35 8.06 11.57
CA PRO A 160 -13.92 6.87 10.97
C PRO A 160 -13.25 5.64 11.58
N PRO A 161 -13.99 4.52 11.76
CA PRO A 161 -13.38 3.31 12.27
C PRO A 161 -12.24 2.88 11.35
N PRO A 162 -11.14 2.36 11.89
CA PRO A 162 -10.06 1.95 11.02
C PRO A 162 -10.47 0.69 10.27
N ASN A 163 -10.00 0.55 9.03
CA ASN A 163 -10.23 -0.66 8.23
C ASN A 163 -9.34 -1.84 8.66
N ASP A 164 -8.75 -1.80 9.85
CA ASP A 164 -7.86 -2.83 10.36
C ASP A 164 -8.62 -3.89 11.17
N ILE A 165 -8.13 -5.13 11.14
CA ILE A 165 -8.78 -6.24 11.82
C ILE A 165 -8.70 -6.17 13.35
N TYR A 166 -7.74 -5.43 13.91
CA TYR A 166 -7.48 -5.41 15.35
C TYR A 166 -8.51 -4.54 16.09
N SER A 167 -9.02 -3.51 15.42
CA SER A 167 -9.99 -2.57 15.95
C SER A 167 -11.43 -2.88 15.53
N SER A 168 -11.62 -3.46 14.34
CA SER A 168 -12.94 -3.57 13.69
C SER A 168 -13.52 -4.99 13.67
N VAL A 169 -12.91 -5.96 14.34
CA VAL A 169 -13.36 -7.37 14.31
C VAL A 169 -13.55 -7.94 15.71
N VAL A 170 -14.64 -8.67 15.89
CA VAL A 170 -14.92 -9.44 17.12
C VAL A 170 -15.28 -10.88 16.81
N GLY A 171 -14.99 -11.78 17.75
CA GLY A 171 -15.36 -13.19 17.66
C GLY A 171 -14.66 -13.97 16.56
N LEU A 172 -13.42 -13.59 16.21
CA LEU A 172 -12.63 -14.20 15.15
C LEU A 172 -12.37 -15.70 15.42
N LYS A 173 -12.57 -16.54 14.41
CA LYS A 173 -12.35 -18.00 14.45
C LYS A 173 -11.80 -18.48 13.11
N LEU A 174 -10.94 -19.49 13.15
CA LEU A 174 -10.44 -20.18 11.96
C LEU A 174 -10.87 -21.64 12.03
N ASP A 175 -11.55 -22.13 11.00
CA ASP A 175 -11.83 -23.56 10.87
C ASP A 175 -10.56 -24.28 10.35
N PRO A 176 -9.97 -25.20 11.13
CA PRO A 176 -8.73 -25.87 10.76
C PRO A 176 -8.88 -26.80 9.54
N ASN A 177 -10.10 -27.23 9.21
CA ASN A 177 -10.34 -28.21 8.14
C ASN A 177 -10.63 -27.56 6.79
N THR A 178 -11.12 -26.32 6.81
CA THR A 178 -11.49 -25.58 5.60
C THR A 178 -10.62 -24.36 5.36
N ALA A 179 -9.80 -23.96 6.35
CA ALA A 179 -9.05 -22.71 6.36
C ALA A 179 -9.95 -21.47 6.13
N VAL A 180 -11.22 -21.54 6.50
CA VAL A 180 -12.14 -20.41 6.45
C VAL A 180 -12.04 -19.64 7.75
N LEU A 181 -11.62 -18.38 7.64
CA LEU A 181 -11.66 -17.44 8.74
C LEU A 181 -13.04 -16.81 8.81
N SER A 182 -13.62 -16.74 10.00
CA SER A 182 -14.94 -16.14 10.22
C SER A 182 -14.96 -15.24 11.44
N GLY A 183 -15.83 -14.23 11.42
CA GLY A 183 -15.95 -13.26 12.50
C GLY A 183 -17.01 -12.22 12.21
N TYR A 184 -17.17 -11.29 13.14
CA TYR A 184 -18.06 -10.15 12.99
C TYR A 184 -17.23 -8.88 12.76
N CYS A 185 -17.41 -8.25 11.61
CA CYS A 185 -16.67 -7.08 11.20
C CYS A 185 -17.55 -5.84 11.27
N LEU A 186 -17.00 -4.73 11.73
CA LEU A 186 -17.68 -3.44 11.74
C LEU A 186 -17.87 -2.94 10.31
N GLY A 187 -19.13 -2.73 9.92
CA GLY A 187 -19.50 -2.16 8.63
C GLY A 187 -19.59 -0.66 8.63
N ASN A 188 -19.74 -0.09 7.44
CA ASN A 188 -19.87 1.36 7.27
C ASN A 188 -21.21 1.87 7.85
N ASP A 189 -22.15 0.97 8.15
CA ASP A 189 -23.39 1.28 8.85
C ASP A 189 -23.27 1.34 10.37
N GLY A 190 -22.06 1.19 10.91
CA GLY A 190 -21.80 1.17 12.34
C GLY A 190 -22.29 -0.10 13.04
N ARG A 191 -22.64 -1.14 12.27
CA ARG A 191 -23.10 -2.44 12.79
C ARG A 191 -22.07 -3.52 12.55
N LEU A 192 -22.19 -4.61 13.29
CA LEU A 192 -21.37 -5.80 13.13
C LEU A 192 -22.01 -6.74 12.11
N HIS A 193 -21.28 -7.05 11.05
CA HIS A 193 -21.68 -7.98 9.98
C HIS A 193 -20.87 -9.26 10.07
N TYR A 194 -21.54 -10.40 9.91
CA TYR A 194 -20.84 -11.67 9.80
C TYR A 194 -20.11 -11.73 8.46
N SER A 195 -18.84 -12.12 8.50
CA SER A 195 -18.02 -12.28 7.30
C SER A 195 -17.16 -13.53 7.41
N GLU A 196 -16.91 -14.13 6.25
CA GLU A 196 -16.03 -15.28 6.05
C GLU A 196 -14.98 -14.94 4.99
N LEU A 197 -13.77 -15.44 5.19
CA LEU A 197 -12.66 -15.31 4.26
C LEU A 197 -12.00 -16.68 4.08
N PRO A 198 -12.16 -17.32 2.91
CA PRO A 198 -11.46 -18.57 2.59
C PRO A 198 -9.97 -18.29 2.37
N LEU A 199 -9.13 -18.58 3.37
CA LEU A 199 -7.69 -18.30 3.27
C LEU A 199 -7.01 -19.16 2.19
N ASP A 200 -7.60 -20.30 1.84
CA ASP A 200 -7.10 -21.20 0.81
C ASP A 200 -7.06 -20.54 -0.59
N ASP A 201 -7.89 -19.53 -0.82
CA ASP A 201 -7.92 -18.78 -2.07
C ASP A 201 -6.85 -17.68 -2.14
N HIS A 202 -6.20 -17.36 -1.02
CA HIS A 202 -5.25 -16.24 -0.90
C HIS A 202 -3.86 -16.65 -0.42
N ILE A 203 -3.71 -17.89 0.04
CA ILE A 203 -2.49 -18.42 0.63
C ILE A 203 -2.06 -19.68 -0.12
N GLY A 204 -0.78 -19.69 -0.50
CA GLY A 204 -0.10 -20.81 -1.12
C GLY A 204 0.95 -21.42 -0.21
N ALA A 205 1.37 -22.62 -0.58
CA ALA A 205 2.46 -23.35 0.03
C ALA A 205 3.48 -23.77 -1.02
N ASP A 206 4.74 -23.41 -0.76
CA ASP A 206 5.85 -23.69 -1.65
C ASP A 206 7.09 -24.09 -0.86
N ASN A 207 7.52 -25.34 -1.07
CA ASN A 207 8.72 -25.93 -0.46
C ASN A 207 8.88 -25.65 1.06
N GLY A 208 7.84 -25.94 1.84
CA GLY A 208 7.87 -25.72 3.30
C GLY A 208 7.67 -24.27 3.74
N ILE A 209 7.32 -23.35 2.83
CA ILE A 209 7.08 -21.93 3.13
C ILE A 209 5.63 -21.58 2.81
N ILE A 210 5.00 -20.84 3.73
CA ILE A 210 3.69 -20.22 3.53
C ILE A 210 3.89 -18.85 2.86
N LYS A 211 3.17 -18.58 1.77
CA LYS A 211 3.26 -17.31 1.04
C LYS A 211 1.87 -16.86 0.60
N ARG A 212 1.71 -15.56 0.36
CA ARG A 212 0.49 -15.07 -0.32
C ARG A 212 0.54 -15.49 -1.77
N GLU A 213 -0.57 -16.04 -2.25
CA GLU A 213 -0.70 -16.54 -3.61
C GLU A 213 -2.17 -16.61 -3.94
N LYS A 214 -2.58 -15.90 -5.00
CA LYS A 214 -3.94 -15.96 -5.50
C LYS A 214 -4.24 -17.38 -5.99
N ASN A 215 -5.34 -17.96 -5.52
CA ASN A 215 -5.68 -19.38 -5.69
C ASN A 215 -4.54 -20.31 -5.23
N GLY A 216 -3.91 -19.98 -4.10
CA GLY A 216 -2.74 -20.72 -3.62
C GLY A 216 -3.04 -22.14 -3.15
N HIS A 217 -4.28 -22.42 -2.74
CA HIS A 217 -4.78 -23.74 -2.39
C HIS A 217 -3.90 -24.47 -1.36
N PHE A 218 -3.32 -23.77 -0.38
CA PHE A 218 -2.32 -24.35 0.51
C PHE A 218 -2.86 -25.55 1.33
N LEU A 219 -4.13 -25.53 1.74
CA LEU A 219 -4.79 -26.62 2.46
C LEU A 219 -5.38 -27.65 1.50
N SER A 220 -6.17 -27.23 0.50
CA SER A 220 -6.85 -28.17 -0.42
C SER A 220 -5.89 -28.97 -1.31
N SER A 221 -4.69 -28.44 -1.58
CA SER A 221 -3.62 -29.18 -2.26
C SER A 221 -2.95 -30.26 -1.40
N GLY A 222 -3.30 -30.37 -0.11
CA GLY A 222 -2.67 -31.29 0.84
C GLY A 222 -1.24 -30.91 1.20
N LYS A 223 -0.84 -29.66 0.94
CA LYS A 223 0.47 -29.11 1.30
C LYS A 223 0.52 -28.54 2.71
N ALA A 224 -0.63 -28.31 3.34
CA ALA A 224 -0.72 -27.79 4.70
C ALA A 224 -1.50 -28.73 5.62
N SER A 225 -1.15 -28.71 6.91
CA SER A 225 -1.88 -29.38 7.98
C SER A 225 -1.75 -28.60 9.29
N ASN A 226 -2.52 -28.98 10.33
CA ASN A 226 -2.51 -28.34 11.65
C ASN A 226 -2.72 -26.81 11.60
N VAL A 227 -3.59 -26.35 10.69
CA VAL A 227 -3.89 -24.93 10.51
C VAL A 227 -4.61 -24.39 11.73
N HIS A 228 -4.12 -23.29 12.31
CA HIS A 228 -4.77 -22.64 13.45
C HIS A 228 -4.44 -21.14 13.52
N LEU A 229 -5.31 -20.38 14.18
CA LEU A 229 -5.12 -18.97 14.46
C LEU A 229 -4.45 -18.80 15.82
N GLY A 230 -3.28 -18.15 15.84
CA GLY A 230 -2.57 -17.77 17.05
C GLY A 230 -3.19 -16.55 17.73
N THR A 231 -2.90 -16.36 19.03
CA THR A 231 -3.34 -15.18 19.81
C THR A 231 -2.66 -13.88 19.36
N ASP A 232 -1.58 -14.01 18.59
CA ASP A 232 -0.78 -12.96 18.00
C ASP A 232 -1.27 -12.51 16.62
N TRP A 233 -2.43 -13.02 16.17
CA TRP A 233 -2.98 -12.75 14.83
C TRP A 233 -2.13 -13.31 13.69
N TRP A 234 -1.42 -14.39 13.98
CA TRP A 234 -0.73 -15.20 12.98
C TRP A 234 -1.57 -16.43 12.64
N VAL A 235 -1.61 -16.77 11.36
CA VAL A 235 -2.12 -18.06 10.92
C VAL A 235 -0.92 -19.00 10.85
N TRP A 236 -0.95 -20.05 11.66
CA TRP A 236 0.09 -21.06 11.78
C TRP A 236 -0.35 -22.34 11.09
N ALA A 237 0.57 -23.01 10.41
CA ALA A 237 0.36 -24.30 9.77
C ALA A 237 1.67 -25.08 9.64
N ASP A 238 1.55 -26.40 9.51
CA ASP A 238 2.66 -27.26 9.10
C ASP A 238 2.62 -27.38 7.57
N ILE A 239 3.73 -27.09 6.90
CA ILE A 239 3.81 -27.01 5.43
C ILE A 239 4.74 -28.08 4.88
N ARG A 240 4.31 -28.78 3.84
CA ARG A 240 5.05 -29.88 3.22
C ARG A 240 6.15 -29.34 2.29
N PHE A 241 7.36 -29.87 2.44
CA PHE A 241 8.47 -29.72 1.49
C PHE A 241 8.25 -30.57 0.24
N ASN A 242 8.98 -30.26 -0.84
CA ASN A 242 8.94 -31.04 -2.08
C ASN A 242 9.46 -32.48 -1.89
N ASP A 243 10.32 -32.72 -0.90
CA ASP A 243 10.81 -34.05 -0.52
C ASP A 243 9.82 -34.84 0.35
N GLY A 244 8.66 -34.26 0.65
CA GLY A 244 7.60 -34.88 1.45
C GLY A 244 7.73 -34.70 2.96
N ARG A 245 8.83 -34.13 3.48
CA ARG A 245 8.96 -33.77 4.90
C ARG A 245 8.04 -32.60 5.25
N TRP A 246 7.77 -32.41 6.54
CA TRP A 246 6.96 -31.28 7.04
C TRP A 246 7.84 -30.23 7.71
N ASN A 247 7.61 -28.96 7.36
CA ASN A 247 8.10 -27.81 8.09
C ASN A 247 7.03 -27.38 9.10
N THR A 248 7.29 -27.57 10.38
CA THR A 248 6.30 -27.29 11.43
C THR A 248 6.36 -25.85 11.90
N GLY A 249 5.21 -25.26 12.23
CA GLY A 249 5.15 -23.90 12.77
C GLY A 249 5.52 -22.81 11.76
N CYS A 250 5.09 -22.98 10.51
CA CYS A 250 5.15 -21.91 9.52
C CYS A 250 4.00 -20.93 9.79
N GLY A 251 4.30 -19.63 9.81
CA GLY A 251 3.31 -18.61 10.14
C GLY A 251 3.28 -17.48 9.13
N ILE A 252 2.09 -16.93 8.90
CA ILE A 252 1.91 -15.66 8.18
C ILE A 252 1.12 -14.69 9.05
N GLN A 253 1.62 -13.46 9.15
CA GLN A 253 0.94 -12.40 9.90
C GLN A 253 -0.30 -11.94 9.14
N PHE A 254 -1.47 -12.32 9.63
CA PHE A 254 -2.74 -12.15 8.94
C PHE A 254 -3.18 -10.68 8.89
N GLY A 255 -3.04 -9.95 10.01
CA GLY A 255 -3.46 -8.55 10.11
C GLY A 255 -2.65 -7.54 9.30
N LYS A 256 -1.64 -7.98 8.55
CA LYS A 256 -0.93 -7.14 7.58
C LYS A 256 -1.59 -7.14 6.20
N TYR A 257 -2.34 -8.19 5.88
CA TYR A 257 -2.83 -8.45 4.52
C TYR A 257 -4.34 -8.47 4.42
N VAL A 258 -5.02 -8.50 5.56
CA VAL A 258 -6.47 -8.44 5.63
C VAL A 258 -6.90 -7.12 6.23
N HIS A 259 -7.84 -6.51 5.54
CA HIS A 259 -8.54 -5.31 5.97
C HIS A 259 -10.05 -5.56 5.93
N ILE A 260 -10.80 -4.64 6.53
CA ILE A 260 -12.26 -4.66 6.54
C ILE A 260 -12.77 -3.64 5.52
N GLU A 261 -13.67 -4.07 4.65
CA GLU A 261 -14.41 -3.21 3.74
C GLU A 261 -15.91 -3.46 3.92
N ASP A 262 -16.62 -2.45 4.42
CA ASP A 262 -18.07 -2.49 4.68
C ASP A 262 -18.53 -3.80 5.37
N GLY A 263 -17.87 -4.14 6.47
CA GLY A 263 -18.24 -5.30 7.29
C GLY A 263 -17.83 -6.63 6.69
N LYS A 264 -16.93 -6.64 5.71
CA LYS A 264 -16.39 -7.86 5.09
C LYS A 264 -14.88 -7.93 5.22
N PHE A 265 -14.37 -9.12 5.49
CA PHE A 265 -12.95 -9.41 5.35
C PHE A 265 -12.56 -9.35 3.87
N ILE A 266 -11.51 -8.59 3.57
CA ILE A 266 -10.89 -8.53 2.26
C ILE A 266 -9.40 -8.78 2.44
N MET A 267 -8.87 -9.78 1.73
CA MET A 267 -7.43 -10.05 1.68
C MET A 267 -6.88 -9.58 0.34
N ASP A 268 -5.88 -8.70 0.39
CA ASP A 268 -5.21 -8.25 -0.82
C ASP A 268 -4.31 -9.36 -1.36
N ASP A 269 -4.69 -9.91 -2.50
CA ASP A 269 -3.81 -10.77 -3.28
C ASP A 269 -2.55 -10.01 -3.72
N PRO A 270 -1.39 -10.68 -3.82
CA PRO A 270 -0.23 -10.06 -4.43
C PRO A 270 -0.59 -9.65 -5.87
N PRO A 271 -0.28 -8.42 -6.28
CA PRO A 271 -0.63 -7.97 -7.63
C PRO A 271 0.10 -8.85 -8.65
N ASP A 272 -0.62 -9.30 -9.68
CA ASP A 272 0.02 -9.96 -10.82
C ASP A 272 1.09 -9.02 -11.38
N ILE A 273 2.24 -9.59 -11.78
CA ILE A 273 3.41 -8.82 -12.22
C ILE A 273 3.05 -7.87 -13.39
N PHE A 274 2.03 -8.23 -14.18
CA PHE A 274 1.50 -7.47 -15.32
C PHE A 274 0.11 -6.85 -15.10
N ALA A 275 -0.46 -6.90 -13.89
CA ALA A 275 -1.73 -6.23 -13.62
C ALA A 275 -1.57 -4.71 -13.79
N LEU A 276 -2.68 -4.00 -14.05
CA LEU A 276 -2.72 -2.54 -14.17
C LEU A 276 -2.11 -1.80 -12.96
N ARG A 277 -2.07 -2.46 -11.78
CA ARG A 277 -1.42 -1.98 -10.54
C ARG A 277 -0.16 -2.78 -10.15
N GLY A 278 0.34 -3.59 -11.06
CA GLY A 278 1.51 -4.43 -10.88
C GLY A 278 2.78 -3.59 -10.73
N PRO A 279 3.87 -4.17 -10.18
CA PRO A 279 5.12 -3.45 -9.96
C PRO A 279 5.68 -2.83 -11.25
N ILE A 280 5.49 -3.51 -12.39
CA ILE A 280 5.94 -3.02 -13.70
C ILE A 280 5.10 -1.82 -14.14
N LEU A 281 3.76 -1.89 -14.04
CA LEU A 281 2.89 -0.79 -14.48
C LEU A 281 2.97 0.44 -13.57
N ARG A 282 3.09 0.28 -12.25
CA ARG A 282 3.39 1.41 -11.34
C ARG A 282 4.73 2.07 -11.64
N PHE A 283 5.73 1.27 -12.01
CA PHE A 283 7.02 1.80 -12.45
C PHE A 283 6.93 2.49 -13.82
N LEU A 284 6.05 2.03 -14.72
CA LEU A 284 5.77 2.68 -16.00
C LEU A 284 4.93 3.96 -15.87
N GLU A 285 4.08 4.06 -14.84
CA GLU A 285 3.30 5.27 -14.51
C GLU A 285 4.20 6.45 -14.10
N ASP A 286 5.38 6.17 -13.56
CA ASP A 286 6.40 7.17 -13.22
C ASP A 286 7.26 7.61 -14.43
N ILE A 287 6.98 7.10 -15.64
CA ILE A 287 7.73 7.45 -16.86
C ILE A 287 7.06 8.63 -17.59
N PRO A 288 7.81 9.71 -17.90
CA PRO A 288 7.24 10.99 -18.35
C PRO A 288 6.72 10.95 -19.81
N LEU A 289 5.44 10.61 -19.99
CA LEU A 289 4.70 10.73 -21.27
C LEU A 289 4.01 12.12 -21.45
N MET A 290 3.86 12.88 -20.36
CA MET A 290 3.15 14.17 -20.36
C MET A 290 3.87 15.28 -21.17
N GLY A 291 5.19 15.21 -21.32
CA GLY A 291 5.97 16.24 -22.02
C GLY A 291 5.69 16.33 -23.52
N TYR A 292 5.37 15.20 -24.17
CA TYR A 292 4.95 15.20 -25.58
C TYR A 292 3.56 15.85 -25.78
N GLY A 293 2.70 15.81 -24.75
CA GLY A 293 1.41 16.50 -24.76
C GLY A 293 1.56 18.02 -24.74
N VAL A 294 2.49 18.54 -23.92
CA VAL A 294 2.78 19.99 -23.86
C VAL A 294 3.38 20.49 -25.18
N ALA A 295 4.33 19.75 -25.75
CA ALA A 295 4.91 20.10 -27.05
C ALA A 295 3.88 20.15 -28.20
N LEU A 296 2.83 19.32 -28.13
CA LEU A 296 1.74 19.35 -29.10
C LEU A 296 0.88 20.61 -28.96
N ILE A 297 0.65 21.07 -27.72
CA ILE A 297 -0.13 22.28 -27.42
C ILE A 297 0.64 23.53 -27.90
N ASP A 298 1.93 23.65 -27.59
CA ASP A 298 2.75 24.82 -27.99
C ASP A 298 2.83 24.95 -29.52
N LYS A 299 2.90 23.82 -30.23
CA LYS A 299 2.86 23.81 -31.71
C LYS A 299 1.49 24.23 -32.26
N LEU A 300 0.41 23.83 -31.61
CA LEU A 300 -0.95 24.26 -31.99
C LEU A 300 -1.16 25.76 -31.76
N GLU A 301 -0.45 26.35 -30.80
CA GLU A 301 -0.43 27.79 -30.53
C GLU A 301 0.52 28.58 -31.46
N GLY A 302 1.30 27.88 -32.30
CA GLY A 302 2.19 28.47 -33.30
C GLY A 302 3.58 28.83 -32.78
N ASP A 303 3.95 28.36 -31.57
CA ASP A 303 5.29 28.52 -31.01
C ASP A 303 6.15 27.27 -31.27
N ASP A 304 6.61 27.15 -32.52
CA ASP A 304 7.37 25.99 -33.00
C ASP A 304 8.72 25.80 -32.27
N ASP A 305 9.30 26.86 -31.72
CA ASP A 305 10.59 26.80 -31.04
C ASP A 305 10.45 26.31 -29.59
N GLU A 306 9.39 26.73 -28.89
CA GLU A 306 9.07 26.22 -27.54
C GLU A 306 8.61 24.75 -27.59
N ALA A 307 7.83 24.38 -28.62
CA ALA A 307 7.45 22.99 -28.86
C ALA A 307 8.70 22.09 -29.04
N LYS A 308 9.69 22.51 -29.83
CA LYS A 308 10.94 21.76 -30.02
C LYS A 308 11.76 21.67 -28.74
N ARG A 309 11.78 22.72 -27.92
CA ARG A 309 12.43 22.71 -26.59
C ARG A 309 11.79 21.66 -25.68
N ALA A 310 10.45 21.64 -25.61
CA ALA A 310 9.70 20.68 -24.82
C ALA A 310 9.91 19.23 -25.28
N VAL A 311 9.94 18.97 -26.60
CA VAL A 311 10.28 17.65 -27.16
C VAL A 311 11.69 17.23 -26.78
N ALA A 312 12.67 18.13 -26.85
CA ALA A 312 14.06 17.84 -26.53
C ALA A 312 14.24 17.46 -25.04
N GLU A 313 13.54 18.16 -24.13
CA GLU A 313 13.56 17.86 -22.69
C GLU A 313 12.82 16.56 -22.35
N CYS A 314 11.71 16.28 -23.03
CA CYS A 314 10.95 15.04 -22.85
C CYS A 314 11.72 13.82 -23.38
N THR A 315 12.36 13.95 -24.56
CA THR A 315 13.19 12.89 -25.16
C THR A 315 14.39 12.56 -24.28
N TYR A 316 15.07 13.58 -23.74
CA TYR A 316 16.15 13.42 -22.77
C TYR A 316 15.71 12.59 -21.56
N SER A 317 14.61 12.99 -20.92
CA SER A 317 14.11 12.32 -19.71
C SER A 317 13.65 10.89 -20.01
N THR A 318 13.03 10.67 -21.17
CA THR A 318 12.59 9.35 -21.62
C THR A 318 13.77 8.39 -21.79
N LEU A 319 14.86 8.85 -22.39
CA LEU A 319 16.05 8.00 -22.63
C LEU A 319 16.78 7.65 -21.34
N ILE A 320 16.86 8.57 -20.37
CA ILE A 320 17.40 8.28 -19.03
C ILE A 320 16.59 7.20 -18.34
N THR A 321 15.27 7.40 -18.31
CA THR A 321 14.37 6.46 -17.64
C THR A 321 14.40 5.10 -18.32
N ALA A 322 14.35 5.04 -19.65
CA ALA A 322 14.47 3.81 -20.41
C ALA A 322 15.80 3.08 -20.13
N GLY A 323 16.91 3.82 -20.08
CA GLY A 323 18.20 3.27 -19.69
C GLY A 323 18.18 2.69 -18.27
N ALA A 324 17.62 3.42 -17.30
CA ALA A 324 17.47 2.97 -15.92
C ALA A 324 16.59 1.70 -15.81
N VAL A 325 15.48 1.64 -16.54
CA VAL A 325 14.57 0.49 -16.60
C VAL A 325 15.29 -0.75 -17.10
N VAL A 326 15.96 -0.64 -18.26
CA VAL A 326 16.67 -1.76 -18.88
C VAL A 326 17.80 -2.23 -17.98
N GLY A 327 18.57 -1.29 -17.42
CA GLY A 327 19.62 -1.62 -16.46
C GLY A 327 19.08 -2.32 -15.22
N PHE A 328 17.99 -1.82 -14.63
CA PHE A 328 17.34 -2.43 -13.47
C PHE A 328 16.86 -3.84 -13.76
N ALA A 329 16.24 -4.06 -14.92
CA ALA A 329 15.73 -5.36 -15.33
C ALA A 329 16.86 -6.40 -15.48
N LEU A 330 18.05 -5.99 -15.93
CA LEU A 330 19.17 -6.90 -16.15
C LEU A 330 19.94 -7.22 -14.86
N THR A 331 20.24 -6.22 -14.03
CA THR A 331 21.16 -6.40 -12.88
C THR A 331 20.69 -5.73 -11.59
N GLY A 332 19.40 -5.39 -11.49
CA GLY A 332 18.80 -4.80 -10.29
C GLY A 332 19.25 -3.36 -10.03
N PRO A 333 19.30 -2.88 -8.77
CA PRO A 333 19.56 -1.47 -8.45
C PRO A 333 20.87 -0.92 -9.02
N ILE A 334 21.93 -1.73 -9.06
CA ILE A 334 23.23 -1.35 -9.64
C ILE A 334 23.09 -1.12 -11.15
N GLY A 335 22.35 -2.00 -11.82
CA GLY A 335 22.03 -1.86 -13.24
C GLY A 335 21.25 -0.60 -13.55
N ALA A 336 20.30 -0.21 -12.68
CA ALA A 336 19.54 1.02 -12.87
C ALA A 336 20.45 2.25 -12.92
N SER A 337 21.47 2.31 -12.06
CA SER A 337 22.44 3.42 -12.03
C SER A 337 23.34 3.45 -13.27
N ILE A 338 23.80 2.29 -13.74
CA ILE A 338 24.63 2.20 -14.96
C ILE A 338 23.77 2.54 -16.19
N GLY A 339 22.59 1.94 -16.27
CA GLY A 339 21.64 2.15 -17.35
C GLY A 339 21.18 3.61 -17.44
N SER A 340 20.92 4.28 -16.31
CA SER A 340 20.56 5.71 -16.31
C SER A 340 21.72 6.58 -16.79
N ALA A 341 22.97 6.24 -16.47
CA ALA A 341 24.14 6.97 -16.96
C ALA A 341 24.24 6.88 -18.50
N PHE A 342 24.07 5.69 -19.08
CA PHE A 342 24.02 5.52 -20.54
C PHE A 342 22.82 6.24 -21.17
N GLY A 343 21.64 6.12 -20.55
CA GLY A 343 20.44 6.83 -20.98
C GLY A 343 20.64 8.35 -20.96
N THR A 344 21.44 8.86 -20.02
CA THR A 344 21.79 10.28 -19.94
C THR A 344 22.69 10.70 -21.08
N MET A 345 23.71 9.90 -21.42
CA MET A 345 24.57 10.18 -22.57
C MET A 345 23.77 10.27 -23.88
N LEU A 346 22.94 9.25 -24.15
CA LEU A 346 22.09 9.22 -25.35
C LEU A 346 21.04 10.34 -25.32
N GLY A 347 20.50 10.64 -24.14
CA GLY A 347 19.57 11.74 -23.94
C GLY A 347 20.18 13.10 -24.29
N LEU A 348 21.42 13.36 -23.85
CA LEU A 348 22.09 14.65 -24.12
C LEU A 348 22.40 14.81 -25.60
N GLU A 349 22.80 13.74 -26.28
CA GLU A 349 23.01 13.75 -27.74
C GLU A 349 21.70 14.03 -28.49
N ALA A 350 20.62 13.33 -28.14
CA ALA A 350 19.30 13.58 -28.72
C ALA A 350 18.82 15.01 -28.47
N LYS A 351 18.99 15.51 -27.24
CA LYS A 351 18.63 16.88 -26.85
C LYS A 351 19.45 17.93 -27.62
N ALA A 352 20.75 17.71 -27.80
CA ALA A 352 21.60 18.60 -28.58
C ALA A 352 21.22 18.59 -30.06
N GLY A 353 20.97 17.41 -30.65
CA GLY A 353 20.53 17.27 -32.03
C GLY A 353 19.20 17.99 -32.31
N ILE A 354 18.20 17.81 -31.44
CA ILE A 354 16.93 18.52 -31.54
C ILE A 354 17.13 20.03 -31.32
N GLY A 355 17.98 20.43 -30.37
CA GLY A 355 18.28 21.83 -30.06
C GLY A 355 18.89 22.62 -31.23
N LEU A 356 19.61 21.97 -32.15
CA LEU A 356 20.13 22.62 -33.36
C LEU A 356 19.04 23.06 -34.33
N SER A 357 17.84 22.48 -34.25
CA SER A 357 16.69 22.80 -35.09
C SER A 357 15.82 23.95 -34.57
N ILE A 358 16.17 24.53 -33.41
CA ILE A 358 15.51 25.71 -32.81
C ILE A 358 16.01 26.98 -33.50
N ASN A 359 15.10 27.83 -33.99
CA ASN A 359 15.47 29.01 -34.75
C ASN A 359 15.94 30.15 -33.85
N ASP A 360 15.30 30.37 -32.69
CA ASP A 360 15.73 31.37 -31.72
C ASP A 360 17.16 31.06 -31.20
N PRO A 361 18.16 31.94 -31.46
CA PRO A 361 19.52 31.75 -30.98
C PRO A 361 19.65 31.73 -29.45
N ASN A 362 18.78 32.42 -28.70
CA ASN A 362 18.85 32.43 -27.24
C ASN A 362 18.38 31.08 -26.66
N MET A 363 17.26 30.54 -27.14
CA MET A 363 16.75 29.23 -26.71
C MET A 363 17.64 28.08 -27.19
N ARG A 364 18.15 28.15 -28.42
CA ARG A 364 19.10 27.18 -28.96
C ARG A 364 20.40 27.14 -28.15
N ASN A 365 20.93 28.29 -27.75
CA ASN A 365 22.12 28.34 -26.89
C ASN A 365 21.82 27.72 -25.53
N GLN A 366 20.65 27.98 -24.95
CA GLN A 366 20.25 27.38 -23.68
C GLN A 366 20.12 25.86 -23.75
N VAL A 367 19.58 25.31 -24.84
CA VAL A 367 19.38 23.85 -24.99
C VAL A 367 20.65 23.14 -25.44
N ALA A 368 21.36 23.65 -26.44
CA ALA A 368 22.52 22.98 -27.03
C ALA A 368 23.81 23.20 -26.24
N SER A 369 24.13 24.45 -25.84
CA SER A 369 25.42 24.73 -25.20
C SER A 369 25.50 24.19 -23.77
N ILE A 370 24.39 24.21 -23.03
CA ILE A 370 24.31 23.64 -21.68
C ILE A 370 24.37 22.10 -21.74
N SER A 371 23.69 21.48 -22.72
CA SER A 371 23.70 20.02 -22.86
C SER A 371 25.09 19.50 -23.25
N VAL A 372 25.82 20.18 -24.14
CA VAL A 372 27.19 19.83 -24.50
C VAL A 372 28.14 19.95 -23.30
N TRP A 373 27.99 21.01 -22.49
CA TRP A 373 28.79 21.17 -21.28
C TRP A 373 28.48 20.09 -20.23
N GLN A 374 27.20 19.76 -20.04
CA GLN A 374 26.77 18.68 -19.15
C GLN A 374 27.27 17.30 -19.62
N MET A 375 27.28 17.05 -20.93
CA MET A 375 27.83 15.82 -21.53
C MET A 375 29.31 15.68 -21.22
N LEU A 376 30.10 16.73 -21.46
CA LEU A 376 31.53 16.74 -21.16
C LEU A 376 31.81 16.54 -19.65
N THR A 377 31.01 17.17 -18.79
CA THR A 377 31.17 17.07 -17.33
C THR A 377 30.81 15.67 -16.82
N GLN A 378 29.76 15.04 -17.37
CA GLN A 378 29.36 13.69 -16.98
C GLN A 378 30.31 12.62 -17.52
N VAL A 379 30.77 12.73 -18.77
CA VAL A 379 31.79 11.84 -19.33
C VAL A 379 33.08 11.93 -18.50
N ALA A 380 33.48 13.13 -18.08
CA ALA A 380 34.63 13.31 -17.18
C ALA A 380 34.40 12.69 -15.80
N LEU A 381 33.21 12.83 -15.21
CA LEU A 381 32.86 12.25 -13.91
C LEU A 381 32.82 10.72 -13.95
N ILE A 382 32.24 10.12 -14.99
CA ILE A 382 32.22 8.67 -15.19
C ILE A 382 33.63 8.12 -15.39
N ALA A 383 34.46 8.82 -16.18
CA ALA A 383 35.86 8.45 -16.40
C ALA A 383 36.74 8.59 -15.14
N LEU A 384 36.37 9.44 -14.19
CA LEU A 384 37.08 9.63 -12.92
C LEU A 384 36.58 8.73 -11.79
N ALA A 385 35.30 8.33 -11.81
CA ALA A 385 34.67 7.59 -10.72
C ALA A 385 34.78 6.07 -10.83
N LEU A 386 35.03 5.53 -12.03
CA LEU A 386 35.11 4.09 -12.25
C LEU A 386 36.49 3.69 -12.77
N PRO A 387 37.13 2.66 -12.18
CA PRO A 387 38.34 2.12 -12.75
C PRO A 387 37.98 1.46 -14.10
N MET A 388 38.71 1.85 -15.16
CA MET A 388 38.40 1.54 -16.57
C MET A 388 38.28 0.04 -16.86
N ASP A 389 38.90 -0.81 -16.05
CA ASP A 389 38.83 -2.27 -16.12
C ASP A 389 37.45 -2.83 -15.76
N MET A 390 36.74 -2.24 -14.78
CA MET A 390 35.37 -2.66 -14.45
C MET A 390 34.34 -2.21 -15.50
N VAL A 391 34.56 -1.04 -16.10
CA VAL A 391 33.69 -0.54 -17.18
C VAL A 391 33.87 -1.39 -18.42
N VAL A 392 35.11 -1.68 -18.83
CA VAL A 392 35.37 -2.49 -20.04
C VAL A 392 34.96 -3.95 -19.84
N ALA A 393 35.19 -4.56 -18.68
CA ALA A 393 34.78 -5.95 -18.44
C ALA A 393 33.25 -6.11 -18.48
N GLY A 394 32.50 -5.27 -17.75
CA GLY A 394 31.03 -5.31 -17.77
C GLY A 394 30.41 -4.92 -19.12
N LEU A 395 31.08 -4.05 -19.87
CA LEU A 395 30.63 -3.60 -21.20
C LEU A 395 30.94 -4.63 -22.29
N THR A 396 32.09 -5.31 -22.22
CA THR A 396 32.47 -6.30 -23.23
C THR A 396 31.60 -7.54 -23.08
N GLU A 397 31.45 -8.10 -21.87
CA GLU A 397 30.59 -9.27 -21.61
C GLU A 397 29.12 -9.00 -21.93
N GLY A 398 28.60 -7.82 -21.58
CA GLY A 398 27.22 -7.43 -21.85
C GLY A 398 26.91 -7.12 -23.32
N LEU A 399 27.85 -6.54 -24.08
CA LEU A 399 27.66 -6.24 -25.50
C LEU A 399 27.91 -7.44 -26.42
N THR A 400 28.87 -8.32 -26.10
CA THR A 400 29.17 -9.48 -26.96
C THR A 400 28.13 -10.58 -26.88
N GLU A 401 27.44 -10.76 -25.75
CA GLU A 401 26.49 -11.88 -25.61
C GLU A 401 25.01 -11.50 -25.81
N GLY A 402 24.64 -10.22 -25.69
CA GLY A 402 23.21 -9.82 -25.69
C GLY A 402 22.75 -8.86 -26.79
N VAL A 403 23.63 -8.01 -27.33
CA VAL A 403 23.19 -6.80 -28.06
C VAL A 403 23.36 -6.88 -29.57
N PHE A 404 24.41 -7.56 -30.07
CA PHE A 404 24.80 -7.39 -31.48
C PHE A 404 24.43 -8.51 -32.44
N GLU A 405 24.12 -9.74 -31.99
CA GLU A 405 23.87 -10.83 -32.96
C GLU A 405 22.42 -11.28 -33.14
N ASP A 406 21.46 -11.06 -32.21
CA ASP A 406 20.01 -11.24 -32.55
C ASP A 406 19.00 -10.78 -31.47
N GLY A 407 19.37 -9.83 -30.60
CA GLY A 407 18.56 -9.48 -29.42
C GLY A 407 17.25 -8.73 -29.73
N ILE A 408 16.16 -9.13 -29.05
CA ILE A 408 14.87 -8.40 -28.97
C ILE A 408 15.09 -6.92 -28.65
N LEU A 409 16.14 -6.59 -27.89
CA LEU A 409 16.51 -5.24 -27.50
C LEU A 409 17.05 -4.40 -28.67
N GLY A 410 17.86 -4.97 -29.58
CA GLY A 410 18.32 -4.30 -30.79
C GLY A 410 17.14 -3.96 -31.71
N ARG A 411 16.18 -4.88 -31.83
CA ARG A 411 14.92 -4.66 -32.56
C ARG A 411 14.03 -3.64 -31.87
N ALA A 412 13.94 -3.65 -30.55
CA ALA A 412 13.15 -2.67 -29.79
C ALA A 412 13.74 -1.26 -29.88
N LEU A 413 15.07 -1.12 -29.80
CA LEU A 413 15.78 0.14 -29.96
C LEU A 413 15.66 0.65 -31.40
N GLN A 414 15.86 -0.21 -32.39
CA GLN A 414 15.68 0.15 -33.80
C GLN A 414 14.23 0.49 -34.12
N THR A 415 13.26 -0.17 -33.49
CA THR A 415 11.82 0.17 -33.59
C THR A 415 11.53 1.51 -32.95
N ALA A 416 12.08 1.79 -31.76
CA ALA A 416 11.92 3.06 -31.06
C ALA A 416 12.56 4.22 -31.84
N ILE A 417 13.75 4.02 -32.43
CA ILE A 417 14.39 4.97 -33.33
C ILE A 417 13.54 5.16 -34.59
N SER A 418 13.04 4.08 -35.21
CA SER A 418 12.20 4.19 -36.41
C SER A 418 10.86 4.91 -36.14
N ARG A 419 10.26 4.70 -34.96
CA ARG A 419 9.04 5.39 -34.53
C ARG A 419 9.31 6.83 -34.13
N GLY A 420 10.49 7.11 -33.57
CA GLY A 420 11.00 8.45 -33.37
C GLY A 420 11.17 9.19 -34.70
N ASP A 421 11.76 8.55 -35.70
CA ASP A 421 11.89 9.09 -37.07
C ASP A 421 10.54 9.29 -37.75
N GLU A 422 9.62 8.34 -37.61
CA GLU A 422 8.25 8.47 -38.13
C GLU A 422 7.53 9.64 -37.47
N ALA A 423 7.63 9.77 -36.15
CA ALA A 423 7.09 10.90 -35.41
C ALA A 423 7.75 12.21 -35.82
N LEU A 424 9.08 12.27 -35.97
CA LEU A 424 9.84 13.45 -36.40
C LEU A 424 9.57 13.84 -37.87
N SER A 425 9.25 12.86 -38.73
CA SER A 425 8.92 13.10 -40.14
C SER A 425 7.61 13.90 -40.30
N VAL A 426 6.67 13.77 -39.35
CA VAL A 426 5.46 14.61 -39.26
C VAL A 426 5.81 16.08 -39.02
N TYR A 427 7.01 16.38 -38.52
CA TYR A 427 7.55 17.72 -38.29
C TYR A 427 8.57 18.15 -39.36
N GLY A 428 8.75 17.38 -40.44
CA GLY A 428 9.72 17.67 -41.50
C GLY A 428 11.18 17.50 -41.09
N LEU A 429 11.44 16.83 -39.96
CA LEU A 429 12.78 16.57 -39.44
C LEU A 429 13.21 15.15 -39.80
N LYS A 430 14.50 14.97 -40.10
CA LYS A 430 15.16 13.66 -40.23
C LYS A 430 16.29 13.58 -39.23
N THR A 431 16.48 12.41 -38.62
CA THR A 431 17.73 12.11 -37.92
C THR A 431 18.86 12.00 -38.94
N VAL A 432 19.99 12.66 -38.66
CA VAL A 432 21.19 12.57 -39.48
C VAL A 432 21.97 11.36 -39.00
N GLY A 433 22.23 10.40 -39.89
CA GLY A 433 23.02 9.22 -39.56
C GLY A 433 24.45 9.61 -39.17
N ILE A 434 25.03 8.86 -38.23
CA ILE A 434 26.38 9.09 -37.66
C ILE A 434 27.47 9.20 -38.75
N ASP A 435 27.27 8.57 -39.91
CA ASP A 435 28.22 8.61 -41.04
C ASP A 435 28.10 9.87 -41.91
N GLU A 436 26.95 10.56 -41.90
CA GLU A 436 26.78 11.84 -42.60
C GLU A 436 27.31 13.02 -41.77
N ALA A 437 27.28 12.93 -40.44
CA ALA A 437 27.78 13.97 -39.54
C ALA A 437 29.33 14.08 -39.49
N LYS A 438 30.06 13.16 -40.15
CA LYS A 438 31.53 13.15 -40.23
C LYS A 438 32.10 13.76 -41.53
N LYS A 439 31.25 14.19 -42.46
CA LYS A 439 31.64 15.04 -43.61
C LYS A 439 31.32 16.49 -43.29
#